data_AF-A0A9N9B6X7-F1
#
_entry.id   AF-A0A9N9B6X7-F1
#
_cell.length_a   1.000
_cell.length_b   1.000
_cell.length_c   1.000
_cell.angle_alpha   90.00
_cell.angle_beta   90.00
_cell.angle_gamma   90.00
#
_symmetry.space_group_name_H-M   'P 1'
#
loop_
_entity.id
_entity.type
_entity.pdbx_description
1 polymer ?
#
loop_
_entity_poly.entity_id
_entity_poly.type
_entity_poly.pdbx_seq_one_letter_code
_entity_poly.pdbx_strand_id
1 'polypeptide(L)'
;MPICVECGAPVTNLYTEYSKGNIHLTHCEKCKKFADKYIEHDFVIIFIDMLLHKPQVYRHLLFNRLEYRDYGVAKCIEAWNIVNTF
;
A
#
# COMPACT_ATOMS: atom_id res chain seq x y z
N MET A 1 8.83 -0.32 1.09
CA MET A 1 8.60 0.06 2.50
C MET A 1 7.49 1.10 2.53
N PRO A 2 6.41 0.88 3.28
CA PRO A 2 5.30 1.84 3.33
C PRO A 2 5.67 3.07 4.17
N ILE A 3 4.95 4.18 3.95
CA ILE A 3 5.18 5.45 4.65
C ILE A 3 3.89 5.97 5.29
N CYS A 4 4.04 6.80 6.31
CA CYS A 4 2.92 7.50 6.91
C CYS A 4 2.41 8.61 5.97
N VAL A 5 1.11 8.61 5.68
CA VAL A 5 0.47 9.62 4.82
C VAL A 5 0.46 11.02 5.44
N GLU A 6 0.56 11.12 6.76
CA GLU A 6 0.55 12.38 7.50
C GLU A 6 1.94 13.04 7.56
N CYS A 7 2.96 12.32 8.02
CA CYS A 7 4.30 12.88 8.28
C CYS A 7 5.40 12.39 7.32
N GLY A 8 5.11 11.42 6.44
CA GLY A 8 6.09 10.86 5.50
C GLY A 8 7.16 9.98 6.14
N ALA A 9 7.08 9.69 7.44
CA ALA A 9 8.00 8.78 8.10
C ALA A 9 7.80 7.34 7.59
N PRO A 10 8.87 6.55 7.44
CA PRO A 10 8.75 5.14 7.10
C PRO A 10 8.02 4.39 8.22
N VAL A 11 7.16 3.45 7.86
CA VAL A 11 6.39 2.62 8.79
C VAL A 11 6.66 1.16 8.45
N THR A 12 6.77 0.30 9.47
CA THR A 12 7.06 -1.13 9.27
C THR A 12 5.87 -1.86 8.62
N ASN A 13 4.66 -1.67 9.16
CA ASN A 13 3.43 -2.28 8.66
C ASN A 13 2.29 -1.26 8.74
N LEU A 14 1.47 -1.14 7.70
CA LEU A 14 0.32 -0.21 7.66
C LEU A 14 -0.87 -0.73 8.47
N TYR A 15 -1.03 -2.04 8.52
CA TYR A 15 -2.07 -2.72 9.28
C TYR A 15 -1.53 -4.03 9.86
N THR A 16 -2.12 -4.49 10.96
CA THR A 16 -1.94 -5.83 11.51
C THR A 16 -3.24 -6.59 11.39
N GLU A 17 -3.19 -7.75 10.74
CA GLU A 17 -4.34 -8.67 10.67
C GLU A 17 -4.29 -9.61 11.88
N TYR A 18 -5.27 -9.50 12.78
CA TYR A 18 -5.34 -10.34 13.97
C TYR A 18 -6.11 -11.64 13.73
N SER A 19 -7.06 -11.64 12.79
CA SER A 19 -7.84 -12.80 12.35
C SER A 19 -8.44 -12.52 10.97
N LYS A 20 -8.91 -13.56 10.26
CA LYS A 20 -9.49 -13.43 8.90
C LYS A 20 -10.59 -12.34 8.88
N GLY A 21 -10.25 -11.17 8.35
CA GLY A 21 -11.17 -10.03 8.21
C GLY A 21 -11.10 -8.96 9.30
N ASN A 22 -10.30 -9.13 10.36
CA ASN A 22 -10.06 -8.08 11.36
C ASN A 22 -8.68 -7.46 11.15
N ILE A 23 -8.66 -6.36 10.39
CA ILE A 23 -7.47 -5.53 10.21
C ILE A 23 -7.49 -4.39 11.23
N HIS A 24 -6.35 -4.13 11.87
CA HIS A 24 -6.16 -2.98 12.73
C HIS A 24 -5.11 -2.06 12.12
N LEU A 25 -5.45 -0.79 11.93
CA LEU A 25 -4.54 0.22 11.42
C LEU A 25 -3.40 0.51 12.42
N THR A 26 -2.17 0.55 11.92
CA THR A 26 -1.01 0.89 12.74
C THR A 26 -0.91 2.40 12.95
N HIS A 27 -0.58 2.82 14.16
CA HIS A 27 -0.24 4.20 14.46
C HIS A 27 1.22 4.49 14.12
N CYS A 28 1.50 5.65 13.52
CA CYS A 28 2.86 6.10 13.29
C CYS A 28 3.51 6.54 14.60
N GLU A 29 4.69 6.02 14.92
CA GLU A 29 5.42 6.34 16.17
C GLU A 29 5.83 7.83 16.26
N LYS A 30 6.07 8.50 15.12
CA LYS A 30 6.48 9.91 15.10
C LYS A 30 5.34 10.89 15.32
N CYS A 31 4.24 10.75 14.58
CA CYS A 31 3.13 11.71 14.63
C CYS A 31 1.94 11.24 15.48
N LYS A 32 1.95 9.99 15.95
CA LYS A 32 0.89 9.32 16.73
C LYS A 32 -0.47 9.25 16.04
N LYS A 33 -0.54 9.60 14.75
CA LYS A 33 -1.73 9.44 13.91
C LYS A 33 -1.71 8.09 13.21
N PHE A 34 -2.85 7.66 12.68
CA PHE A 34 -2.91 6.48 11.82
C PHE A 34 -1.95 6.63 10.63
N ALA A 35 -1.16 5.58 10.38
CA ALA A 35 -0.16 5.59 9.32
C ALA A 35 -0.79 5.82 7.95
N ASP A 36 -1.95 5.21 7.69
CA ASP A 36 -2.71 5.38 6.46
C ASP A 36 -4.21 5.17 6.68
N LYS A 37 -4.96 6.26 6.81
CA LYS A 37 -6.43 6.22 6.98
C LYS A 37 -7.17 5.81 5.70
N TYR A 38 -6.53 5.91 4.53
CA TYR A 38 -7.21 5.70 3.25
C TYR A 38 -7.45 4.23 2.93
N ILE A 39 -6.85 3.31 3.70
CA ILE A 39 -7.08 1.86 3.56
C ILE A 39 -8.53 1.48 3.87
N GLU A 40 -9.18 2.15 4.83
CA GLU A 40 -10.59 1.91 5.19
C GLU A 40 -11.56 2.73 4.35
N HIS A 41 -11.07 3.69 3.55
CA HIS A 41 -11.91 4.61 2.80
C HIS A 41 -12.20 4.08 1.40
N ASP A 42 -13.45 4.23 0.96
CA ASP A 42 -13.84 3.95 -0.41
C ASP A 42 -13.15 4.87 -1.42
N PHE A 43 -13.03 4.38 -2.65
CA PHE A 43 -12.39 5.09 -3.76
C PHE A 43 -12.96 6.49 -4.00
N VAL A 44 -14.25 6.71 -3.72
CA VAL A 44 -14.90 8.02 -3.87
C VAL A 44 -14.26 9.08 -2.97
N ILE A 45 -13.95 8.73 -1.72
CA ILE A 45 -13.32 9.64 -0.76
C ILE A 45 -11.88 9.93 -1.17
N ILE A 46 -11.14 8.90 -1.59
CA ILE A 46 -9.77 9.04 -2.11
C ILE A 46 -9.75 9.97 -3.33
N PHE A 47 -10.73 9.81 -4.23
CA PHE A 47 -10.85 10.63 -5.43
C PHE A 47 -11.16 12.09 -5.12
N ILE A 48 -12.06 12.37 -4.18
CA ILE A 48 -12.34 13.74 -3.72
C ILE A 48 -11.06 14.37 -3.15
N ASP A 49 -10.36 13.69 -2.25
CA ASP A 49 -9.13 14.21 -1.65
C ASP A 49 -8.00 14.41 -2.68
N MET A 50 -7.96 13.59 -3.74
CA MET A 50 -7.08 13.80 -4.90
C MET A 50 -7.44 15.08 -5.65
N LEU A 51 -8.72 15.31 -5.94
CA LEU A 51 -9.19 16.53 -6.61
C LEU A 51 -8.85 17.78 -5.78
N LEU A 52 -8.94 17.68 -4.46
CA LEU A 52 -8.53 18.72 -3.52
C LEU A 52 -7.01 18.87 -3.38
N HIS A 53 -6.21 18.11 -4.14
CA HIS A 53 -4.74 18.13 -4.12
C HIS A 53 -4.15 17.96 -2.72
N LYS A 54 -4.80 17.14 -1.88
CA LYS A 54 -4.29 16.87 -0.53
C LYS A 54 -3.03 16.01 -0.59
N PRO A 55 -1.91 16.43 0.05
CA PRO A 55 -0.63 15.70 -0.01
C PRO A 55 -0.73 14.28 0.54
N GLN A 56 -1.69 14.00 1.44
CA GLN A 56 -1.86 12.70 2.06
C GLN A 56 -2.30 11.62 1.05
N VAL A 57 -3.20 11.94 0.12
CA VAL A 57 -3.65 10.99 -0.92
C VAL A 57 -2.52 10.64 -1.87
N TYR A 58 -1.68 11.60 -2.24
CA TYR A 58 -0.54 11.30 -3.11
C TYR A 58 0.46 10.35 -2.43
N ARG A 59 0.70 10.52 -1.13
CA ARG A 59 1.54 9.58 -0.37
C ARG A 59 0.94 8.19 -0.28
N HIS A 60 -0.37 8.11 -0.02
CA HIS A 60 -1.12 6.85 -0.05
C HIS A 60 -0.95 6.15 -1.41
N LEU A 61 -1.26 6.84 -2.50
CA LEU A 61 -1.20 6.28 -3.85
C LEU A 61 0.21 5.84 -4.23
N LEU A 62 1.20 6.73 -4.09
CA LEU A 62 2.55 6.48 -4.58
C LEU A 62 3.32 5.41 -3.79
N PHE A 63 3.12 5.34 -2.47
CA PHE A 63 4.00 4.54 -1.61
C PHE A 63 3.28 3.39 -0.89
N ASN A 64 1.96 3.48 -0.71
CA ASN A 64 1.19 2.47 0.02
C ASN A 64 0.24 1.65 -0.88
N ARG A 65 -0.11 2.18 -2.07
CA ARG A 65 -1.10 1.59 -2.99
C ARG A 65 -0.50 1.08 -4.29
N LEU A 66 0.53 1.75 -4.82
CA LEU A 66 1.35 1.17 -5.87
C LEU A 66 2.15 0.02 -5.23
N GLU A 67 1.74 -1.21 -5.52
CA GLU A 67 2.68 -2.33 -5.43
C GLU A 67 3.88 -1.93 -6.29
N TYR A 68 5.06 -1.76 -5.68
CA TYR A 68 6.30 -1.70 -6.44
C TYR A 68 6.48 -3.09 -7.06
N ARG A 69 5.86 -3.27 -8.22
CA ARG A 69 6.02 -4.43 -9.05
C ARG A 69 7.40 -4.29 -9.67
N ASP A 70 8.37 -4.99 -9.10
CA ASP A 70 9.61 -5.40 -9.78
C ASP A 70 9.30 -6.35 -10.97
N TYR A 71 8.24 -6.09 -11.75
CA TYR A 71 8.12 -6.63 -13.09
C TYR A 71 8.85 -5.69 -14.06
N GLY A 72 10.16 -5.54 -13.83
CA GLY A 72 11.06 -5.61 -14.98
C GLY A 72 10.74 -6.91 -15.73
N VAL A 73 10.74 -6.86 -17.06
CA VAL A 73 10.30 -7.93 -17.97
C VAL A 73 10.86 -9.31 -17.56
N ALA A 74 10.14 -10.04 -16.72
CA ALA A 74 10.52 -11.38 -16.26
C ALA A 74 9.28 -12.18 -15.85
N LYS A 75 8.31 -12.29 -16.76
CA LYS A 75 7.26 -13.31 -16.69
C LYS A 75 7.21 -14.22 -17.92
N CYS A 76 8.37 -14.50 -18.53
CA CYS A 76 8.47 -15.46 -19.64
C CYS A 76 9.46 -16.63 -19.43
N ILE A 77 10.13 -16.79 -18.27
CA ILE A 77 11.15 -17.85 -18.11
C ILE A 77 10.75 -18.98 -17.14
N GLU A 78 9.77 -18.82 -16.25
CA GLU A 78 9.32 -19.96 -15.40
C GLU A 78 8.22 -20.83 -16.04
N ALA A 79 7.76 -20.49 -17.24
CA ALA A 79 6.82 -21.32 -17.99
C ALA A 79 7.51 -22.35 -18.91
N TRP A 80 8.84 -22.34 -19.06
CA TRP A 80 9.54 -23.27 -19.98
C TRP A 80 10.02 -24.57 -19.34
N ASN A 81 9.98 -24.71 -18.01
CA ASN A 81 10.41 -25.93 -17.31
C ASN A 81 9.26 -26.89 -16.95
N ILE A 82 8.01 -26.55 -17.29
CA ILE A 82 6.86 -27.47 -17.10
C ILE A 82 6.44 -28.13 -18.43
N VAL A 83 6.86 -27.59 -19.58
CA VAL A 83 6.47 -28.13 -20.90
C VAL A 83 7.48 -29.16 -21.47
N ASN A 84 8.60 -29.42 -20.78
CA ASN A 84 9.64 -30.38 -21.22
C ASN A 84 9.82 -31.56 -20.24
N THR A 85 8.76 -31.98 -19.55
CA THR A 85 8.77 -33.24 -18.77
C THR A 85 7.75 -34.27 -19.25
N PHE A 86 7.35 -34.18 -20.53
CA PHE A 86 6.79 -35.28 -21.32
C PHE A 86 7.29 -35.21 -22.75
#